data_AF-A0A091Q0D2-F1
#
_entry.id   AF-A0A091Q0D2-F1
#
_cell.length_a   1.000
_cell.length_b   1.000
_cell.length_c   1.000
_cell.angle_alpha   90.00
_cell.angle_beta   90.00
_cell.angle_gamma   90.00
#
_symmetry.space_group_name_H-M   'P 1'
#
loop_
_entity.id
_entity.type
_entity.pdbx_description
1 polymer ?
#
loop_
_entity_poly.entity_id
_entity_poly.type
_entity_poly.pdbx_seq_one_letter_code
_entity_poly.pdbx_strand_id
1 'polypeptide(L)'
;AYGINSILYQRGIYPPETFTRVQKYGLTLLVTTDPELKNYLNNVVEQMKEWLYRCIVQRLVVVISSIENNEVLERWQFDIECDKAAKDESAPREKSHKAIQDEIRSVIRQITATVTFLPLLETACAFDLLIYTDKDLAVPEKWEESGPQFIANSEEVRLRSFTTTIHKVNSMVAYKKDSFP
;
A
#
# COMPACT_ATOMS: atom_id res chain seq x y z
N ALA A 1 -7.80 3.39 -3.21
CA ALA A 1 -6.33 3.28 -3.28
C ALA A 1 -5.58 4.53 -2.77
N TYR A 2 -6.00 5.19 -1.68
CA TYR A 2 -5.40 6.49 -1.28
C TYR A 2 -3.93 6.40 -0.84
N GLY A 3 -3.55 5.36 -0.08
CA GLY A 3 -2.15 5.14 0.32
C GLY A 3 -1.23 4.93 -0.88
N ILE A 4 -1.64 4.06 -1.81
CA ILE A 4 -0.89 3.79 -3.05
C ILE A 4 -0.72 5.08 -3.87
N ASN A 5 -1.80 5.84 -4.11
CA ASN A 5 -1.69 7.12 -4.83
C ASN A 5 -0.73 8.11 -4.14
N SER A 6 -0.73 8.13 -2.80
CA SER A 6 0.20 8.97 -2.05
C SER A 6 1.65 8.55 -2.26
N ILE A 7 1.95 7.24 -2.28
CA ILE A 7 3.29 6.72 -2.56
C ILE A 7 3.72 7.08 -3.99
N LEU A 8 2.87 6.78 -4.99
CA LEU A 8 3.18 7.03 -6.40
C LEU A 8 3.47 8.50 -6.68
N TYR A 9 2.71 9.41 -6.06
CA TYR A 9 2.95 10.85 -6.17
C TYR A 9 4.25 11.28 -5.45
N GLN A 10 4.44 10.87 -4.19
CA GLN A 10 5.58 11.32 -3.38
C GLN A 10 6.93 10.77 -3.86
N ARG A 11 6.92 9.61 -4.52
CA ARG A 11 8.12 9.00 -5.11
C ARG A 11 8.30 9.33 -6.59
N GLY A 12 7.43 10.16 -7.17
CA GLY A 12 7.56 10.64 -8.54
C GLY A 12 7.43 9.55 -9.60
N ILE A 13 6.70 8.46 -9.31
CA ILE A 13 6.50 7.35 -10.26
C ILE A 13 5.66 7.80 -11.46
N TYR A 14 4.74 8.74 -11.21
CA TYR A 14 3.95 9.40 -12.23
C TYR A 14 4.13 10.91 -12.14
N PRO A 15 4.03 11.65 -13.26
CA PRO A 15 4.18 13.11 -13.25
C PRO A 15 3.13 13.79 -12.37
N PRO A 16 3.49 14.87 -11.64
CA PRO A 16 2.59 15.52 -10.69
C PRO A 16 1.30 16.09 -11.34
N GLU A 17 1.36 16.48 -12.61
CA GLU A 17 0.22 16.95 -13.41
C GLU A 17 -0.84 15.87 -13.68
N THR A 18 -0.47 14.59 -13.51
CA THR A 18 -1.39 13.44 -13.61
C THR A 18 -2.14 13.16 -12.30
N PHE A 19 -2.07 14.07 -11.33
CA PHE A 19 -2.78 13.96 -10.05
C PHE A 19 -3.69 15.16 -9.80
N THR A 20 -4.83 14.89 -9.15
CA THR A 20 -5.76 15.92 -8.69
C THR A 20 -6.02 15.83 -7.19
N ARG A 21 -6.43 16.96 -6.61
CA ARG A 21 -6.68 17.10 -5.17
C ARG A 21 -8.09 16.62 -4.82
N VAL A 22 -8.21 15.81 -3.78
CA VAL A 22 -9.48 15.33 -3.24
C VAL A 22 -9.50 15.42 -1.72
N GLN A 23 -10.65 15.72 -1.12
CA GLN A 23 -10.82 15.74 0.34
C GLN A 23 -11.17 14.35 0.86
N LYS A 24 -10.32 13.76 1.70
CA LYS A 24 -10.61 12.48 2.35
C LYS A 24 -9.91 12.37 3.70
N TYR A 25 -10.59 11.76 4.68
CA TYR A 25 -10.08 11.61 6.05
C TYR A 25 -9.71 12.94 6.71
N GLY A 26 -10.30 14.06 6.28
CA GLY A 26 -9.92 15.40 6.76
C GLY A 26 -8.55 15.88 6.24
N LEU A 27 -8.06 15.31 5.13
CA LEU A 27 -6.84 15.69 4.44
C LEU A 27 -7.15 16.03 2.99
N THR A 28 -6.35 16.92 2.41
CA THR A 28 -6.25 17.07 0.96
C THR A 28 -5.27 16.03 0.44
N LEU A 29 -5.77 15.01 -0.24
CA LEU A 29 -4.97 13.93 -0.84
C LEU A 29 -4.86 14.11 -2.34
N LEU A 30 -3.82 13.52 -2.93
CA LEU A 30 -3.63 13.47 -4.37
C LEU A 30 -4.02 12.09 -4.88
N VAL A 31 -4.79 12.08 -5.96
CA VAL A 31 -5.22 10.86 -6.65
C VAL A 31 -5.01 11.01 -8.14
N THR A 32 -4.61 9.93 -8.79
CA THR A 32 -4.33 9.93 -10.22
C THR A 32 -5.56 10.29 -11.06
N THR A 33 -5.33 11.05 -12.12
CA THR A 33 -6.28 11.32 -13.21
C THR A 33 -5.98 10.49 -14.45
N ASP A 34 -4.86 9.75 -14.47
CA ASP A 34 -4.51 8.85 -15.57
C ASP A 34 -5.55 7.71 -15.67
N PRO A 35 -6.23 7.54 -16.82
CA PRO A 35 -7.31 6.55 -16.95
C PRO A 35 -6.83 5.11 -16.77
N GLU A 36 -5.63 4.77 -17.25
CA GLU A 36 -5.09 3.41 -17.21
C GLU A 36 -4.73 3.02 -15.79
N LEU A 37 -3.97 3.86 -15.08
CA LEU A 37 -3.63 3.68 -13.68
C LEU A 37 -4.88 3.68 -12.80
N LYS A 38 -5.84 4.56 -13.06
CA LYS A 38 -7.11 4.59 -12.33
C LYS A 38 -7.88 3.28 -12.51
N ASN A 39 -7.97 2.76 -13.73
CA ASN A 39 -8.61 1.48 -14.02
C ASN A 39 -7.88 0.32 -13.34
N TYR A 40 -6.54 0.29 -13.43
CA TYR A 40 -5.69 -0.69 -12.77
C TYR A 40 -5.93 -0.71 -11.25
N LEU A 41 -5.82 0.44 -10.58
CA LEU A 41 -6.01 0.56 -9.13
C LEU A 41 -7.43 0.22 -8.70
N ASN A 42 -8.44 0.48 -9.55
CA ASN A 42 -9.82 0.09 -9.26
C ASN A 42 -10.00 -1.43 -9.29
N ASN A 43 -9.47 -2.11 -10.32
CA ASN A 43 -9.51 -3.57 -10.44
C ASN A 43 -8.84 -4.24 -9.24
N VAL A 44 -7.67 -3.73 -8.84
CA VAL A 44 -6.95 -4.20 -7.63
C VAL A 44 -7.82 -4.01 -6.39
N VAL A 45 -8.35 -2.79 -6.17
CA VAL A 45 -9.16 -2.50 -4.97
C VAL A 45 -10.44 -3.34 -4.92
N GLU A 46 -11.07 -3.61 -6.05
CA GLU A 46 -12.26 -4.46 -6.13
C GLU A 46 -11.94 -5.89 -5.72
N GLN A 47 -10.88 -6.49 -6.29
CA GLN A 47 -10.45 -7.82 -5.92
C GLN A 47 -10.00 -7.90 -4.44
N MET A 48 -9.29 -6.87 -3.96
CA MET A 48 -8.88 -6.78 -2.57
C MET A 48 -10.05 -6.77 -1.60
N LYS A 49 -11.17 -6.12 -1.93
CA LYS A 49 -12.36 -6.12 -1.06
C LYS A 49 -12.89 -7.53 -0.86
N GLU A 50 -12.98 -8.33 -1.92
CA GLU A 50 -13.42 -9.72 -1.85
C GLU A 50 -12.47 -10.54 -0.98
N TRP A 51 -11.17 -10.42 -1.20
CA TRP A 51 -10.18 -11.19 -0.45
C TRP A 51 -10.06 -10.76 1.03
N LEU A 52 -10.19 -9.47 1.32
CA LEU A 52 -10.26 -8.97 2.70
C LEU A 52 -11.49 -9.50 3.42
N TYR A 53 -12.65 -9.51 2.76
CA TYR A 53 -13.86 -10.11 3.30
C TYR A 53 -13.69 -11.61 3.55
N ARG A 54 -12.96 -12.31 2.68
CA ARG A 54 -12.62 -13.73 2.86
C ARG A 54 -11.55 -13.96 3.93
N CYS A 55 -10.84 -12.92 4.36
CA CYS A 55 -9.71 -12.98 5.31
C CYS A 55 -8.57 -13.86 4.84
N ILE A 56 -8.25 -13.75 3.55
CA ILE A 56 -7.17 -14.49 2.89
C ILE A 56 -6.00 -13.60 2.47
N VAL A 57 -6.11 -12.28 2.58
CA VAL A 57 -4.98 -11.36 2.32
C VAL A 57 -4.09 -11.30 3.55
N GLN A 58 -2.81 -11.61 3.36
CA GLN A 58 -1.80 -11.58 4.42
C GLN A 58 -1.02 -10.25 4.41
N ARG A 59 -0.66 -9.74 3.22
CA ARG A 59 -0.05 -8.43 3.07
C ARG A 59 -0.21 -7.87 1.66
N LEU A 60 -0.15 -6.56 1.54
CA LEU A 60 0.01 -5.83 0.27
C LEU A 60 1.39 -5.17 0.25
N VAL A 61 2.09 -5.24 -0.88
CA VAL A 61 3.40 -4.61 -1.05
C VAL A 61 3.40 -3.75 -2.30
N VAL A 62 3.75 -2.47 -2.16
CA VAL A 62 4.12 -1.61 -3.30
C VAL A 62 5.63 -1.66 -3.42
N VAL A 63 6.12 -2.24 -4.50
CA VAL A 63 7.54 -2.31 -4.82
C VAL A 63 7.88 -1.14 -5.72
N ILE A 64 8.98 -0.45 -5.43
CA ILE A 64 9.53 0.58 -6.30
C ILE A 64 10.89 0.11 -6.77
N SER A 65 11.08 0.07 -8.09
CA SER A 65 12.29 -0.42 -8.73
C SER A 65 12.80 0.59 -9.76
N SER A 66 14.12 0.64 -9.93
CA SER A 66 14.75 1.43 -10.99
C SER A 66 14.46 0.81 -12.35
N ILE A 67 14.02 1.64 -13.31
CA ILE A 67 13.74 1.19 -14.68
C ILE A 67 15.02 0.78 -15.42
N GLU A 68 16.16 1.36 -15.04
CA GLU A 68 17.43 1.15 -15.76
C GLU A 68 18.03 -0.23 -15.51
N ASN A 69 17.94 -0.74 -14.28
CA ASN A 69 18.62 -1.96 -13.85
C ASN A 69 17.71 -2.97 -13.14
N ASN A 70 16.40 -2.69 -13.06
CA ASN A 70 15.40 -3.50 -12.34
C ASN A 70 15.73 -3.72 -10.85
N GLU A 71 16.54 -2.85 -10.26
CA GLU A 71 16.89 -2.95 -8.85
C GLU A 71 15.74 -2.46 -7.97
N VAL A 72 15.37 -3.25 -6.96
CA VAL A 72 14.37 -2.85 -5.97
C VAL A 72 14.97 -1.83 -4.99
N LEU A 73 14.39 -0.63 -4.97
CA LEU A 73 14.83 0.50 -4.15
C LEU A 73 13.99 0.66 -2.90
N GLU A 74 12.68 0.41 -2.99
CA GLU A 74 11.77 0.48 -1.86
C GLU A 74 10.71 -0.63 -1.91
N ARG A 75 10.29 -1.08 -0.72
CA ARG A 75 9.15 -1.98 -0.53
C ARG A 75 8.27 -1.41 0.58
N TRP A 76 7.15 -0.83 0.18
CA TRP A 76 6.11 -0.37 1.11
C TRP A 76 5.19 -1.53 1.43
N GLN A 77 5.35 -2.10 2.63
CA GLN A 77 4.61 -3.28 3.07
C GLN A 77 3.47 -2.90 4.02
N PHE A 78 2.31 -3.50 3.76
CA PHE A 78 1.10 -3.38 4.55
C PHE A 78 0.66 -4.77 4.99
N ASP A 79 1.09 -5.19 6.18
CA ASP A 79 0.71 -6.47 6.76
C ASP A 79 -0.70 -6.41 7.32
N ILE A 80 -1.54 -7.38 6.95
CA ILE A 80 -2.96 -7.41 7.26
C ILE A 80 -3.24 -8.59 8.18
N GLU A 81 -3.63 -8.27 9.41
CA GLU A 81 -4.19 -9.24 10.35
C GLU A 81 -5.72 -9.20 10.21
N CYS A 82 -6.36 -10.37 10.06
CA CYS A 82 -7.82 -10.49 10.13
C CYS A 82 -8.24 -11.35 11.33
N ASP A 83 -9.19 -10.85 12.10
CA ASP A 83 -9.97 -11.63 13.05
C ASP A 83 -11.03 -12.47 12.31
N LYS A 84 -10.74 -13.77 12.16
CA LYS A 84 -11.64 -14.70 11.47
C LYS A 84 -12.94 -14.97 12.24
N ALA A 85 -12.96 -14.77 13.56
CA ALA A 85 -14.15 -14.96 14.39
C ALA A 85 -15.21 -13.89 14.13
N ALA A 86 -14.84 -12.74 13.54
CA ALA A 86 -15.78 -11.67 13.22
C ALA A 86 -16.90 -12.09 12.25
N LYS A 87 -16.75 -13.21 11.51
CA LYS A 87 -17.80 -13.76 10.64
C LYS A 87 -18.88 -14.52 11.40
N ASP A 88 -18.54 -15.05 12.58
CA ASP A 88 -19.42 -15.88 13.39
C ASP A 88 -20.21 -15.03 14.42
N GLU A 89 -19.86 -13.75 14.55
CA GLU A 89 -20.54 -12.80 15.42
C GLU A 89 -21.80 -12.22 14.75
N SER A 90 -22.92 -12.28 15.47
CA SER A 90 -24.21 -11.73 15.01
C SER A 90 -24.33 -10.22 15.18
N ALA A 91 -23.48 -9.61 16.02
CA ALA A 91 -23.49 -8.18 16.31
C ALA A 91 -22.30 -7.47 15.63
N PRO A 92 -22.52 -6.28 15.01
CA PRO A 92 -21.42 -5.47 14.50
C PRO A 92 -20.44 -5.06 15.62
N ARG A 93 -19.14 -5.07 15.31
CA ARG A 93 -18.12 -4.58 16.24
C ARG A 93 -18.30 -3.10 16.56
N GLU A 94 -18.15 -2.73 17.82
CA GLU A 94 -18.26 -1.34 18.27
C GLU A 94 -16.96 -0.57 18.05
N LYS A 95 -16.85 0.09 16.89
CA LYS A 95 -15.85 1.15 16.66
C LYS A 95 -16.42 2.21 15.73
N SER A 96 -16.37 3.47 16.14
CA SER A 96 -16.93 4.54 15.32
C SER A 96 -16.14 4.72 14.02
N HIS A 97 -16.85 5.05 12.93
CA HIS A 97 -16.22 5.40 11.66
C HIS A 97 -15.21 6.56 11.83
N LYS A 98 -15.51 7.53 12.71
CA LYS A 98 -14.60 8.64 12.99
C LYS A 98 -13.27 8.16 13.58
N ALA A 99 -13.29 7.25 14.56
CA ALA A 99 -12.07 6.71 15.15
C ALA A 99 -11.20 5.98 14.10
N ILE A 100 -11.83 5.16 13.25
CA ILE A 100 -11.14 4.46 12.14
C ILE A 100 -10.54 5.48 11.16
N GLN A 101 -11.29 6.50 10.76
CA GLN A 101 -10.80 7.53 9.85
C GLN A 101 -9.66 8.37 10.45
N ASP A 102 -9.69 8.64 11.76
CA ASP A 102 -8.65 9.39 12.46
C ASP A 102 -7.35 8.57 12.54
N GLU A 103 -7.42 7.25 12.72
CA GLU A 103 -6.25 6.34 12.62
C GLU A 103 -5.70 6.29 11.19
N ILE A 104 -6.56 6.10 10.18
CA ILE A 104 -6.15 6.11 8.77
C ILE A 104 -5.48 7.44 8.40
N ARG A 105 -6.03 8.58 8.86
CA ARG A 105 -5.42 9.90 8.69
C ARG A 105 -3.98 9.91 9.21
N SER A 106 -3.75 9.32 10.38
CA SER A 106 -2.41 9.27 10.97
C SER A 106 -1.44 8.47 10.12
N VAL A 107 -1.87 7.34 9.56
CA VAL A 107 -1.03 6.51 8.67
C VAL A 107 -0.71 7.25 7.37
N ILE A 108 -1.70 7.87 6.72
CA ILE A 108 -1.49 8.63 5.48
C ILE A 108 -0.52 9.79 5.69
N ARG A 109 -0.65 10.54 6.80
CA ARG A 109 0.31 11.62 7.14
C ARG A 109 1.71 11.08 7.34
N GLN A 110 1.85 9.89 7.95
CA GLN A 110 3.15 9.27 8.14
C GLN A 110 3.76 8.76 6.85
N ILE A 111 2.98 8.26 5.88
CA ILE A 111 3.52 7.93 4.54
C ILE A 111 4.22 9.15 3.95
N THR A 112 3.56 10.31 3.94
CA THR A 112 4.18 11.55 3.45
C THR A 112 5.38 11.99 4.29
N ALA A 113 5.30 11.90 5.62
CA ALA A 113 6.40 12.28 6.49
C ALA A 113 7.61 11.35 6.34
N THR A 114 7.40 10.04 6.17
CA THR A 114 8.48 9.05 6.03
C THR A 114 9.31 9.34 4.78
N VAL A 115 8.69 9.78 3.69
CA VAL A 115 9.39 10.13 2.44
C VAL A 115 10.48 11.19 2.66
N THR A 116 10.34 12.10 3.63
CA THR A 116 11.37 13.10 3.90
C THR A 116 12.64 12.54 4.57
N PHE A 117 12.57 11.29 5.04
CA PHE A 117 13.70 10.57 5.63
C PHE A 117 14.28 9.49 4.70
N LEU A 118 13.64 9.23 3.56
CA LEU A 118 14.13 8.27 2.58
C LEU A 118 15.16 8.94 1.66
N PRO A 119 16.14 8.18 1.14
CA PRO A 119 17.02 8.66 0.09
C PRO A 119 16.26 9.24 -1.11
N LEU A 120 16.88 10.18 -1.81
CA LEU A 120 16.32 10.73 -3.03
C LEU A 120 16.37 9.67 -4.13
N LEU A 121 15.27 9.49 -4.87
CA LEU A 121 15.29 8.67 -6.08
C LEU A 121 15.81 9.55 -7.22
N GLU A 122 17.04 9.31 -7.65
CA GLU A 122 17.69 10.07 -8.72
C GLU A 122 17.42 9.50 -10.12
N THR A 123 16.85 8.30 -10.19
CA THR A 123 16.54 7.61 -11.45
C THR A 123 15.03 7.44 -11.66
N ALA A 124 14.64 7.24 -12.92
CA ALA A 124 13.26 6.91 -13.25
C ALA A 124 12.91 5.53 -12.65
N CYS A 125 11.80 5.49 -11.91
CA CYS A 125 11.35 4.29 -11.21
C CYS A 125 9.99 3.81 -11.74
N ALA A 126 9.79 2.50 -11.70
CA ALA A 126 8.52 1.83 -11.91
C ALA A 126 7.96 1.34 -10.57
N PHE A 127 6.72 0.87 -10.58
CA PHE A 127 6.13 0.21 -9.42
C PHE A 127 5.50 -1.13 -9.80
N ASP A 128 5.61 -2.08 -8.89
CA ASP A 128 4.82 -3.32 -8.89
C ASP A 128 3.92 -3.36 -7.65
N LEU A 129 2.75 -3.97 -7.79
CA LEU A 129 1.82 -4.16 -6.69
C LEU A 129 1.62 -5.65 -6.42
N LEU A 130 2.14 -6.12 -5.29
CA LEU A 130 2.06 -7.52 -4.90
C LEU A 130 1.00 -7.69 -3.80
N ILE A 131 0.17 -8.72 -3.94
CA ILE A 131 -0.79 -9.11 -2.91
C ILE A 131 -0.49 -10.55 -2.53
N TYR A 132 -0.11 -10.74 -1.27
CA TYR A 132 0.17 -12.05 -0.71
C TYR A 132 -1.11 -12.60 -0.10
N THR A 133 -1.53 -13.76 -0.59
CA THR A 133 -2.72 -14.45 -0.11
C THR A 133 -2.37 -15.81 0.49
N ASP A 134 -3.36 -16.48 1.07
CA ASP A 134 -3.24 -17.90 1.41
C ASP A 134 -2.88 -18.73 0.17
N LYS A 135 -2.04 -19.75 0.35
CA LYS A 135 -1.43 -20.54 -0.73
C LYS A 135 -2.43 -21.27 -1.62
N ASP A 136 -3.61 -21.58 -1.09
CA ASP A 136 -4.61 -22.42 -1.76
C ASP A 136 -5.63 -21.59 -2.58
N LEU A 137 -5.40 -20.29 -2.72
CA LEU A 137 -6.28 -19.42 -3.50
C LEU A 137 -6.08 -19.68 -5.00
N ALA A 138 -7.17 -20.02 -5.69
CA ALA A 138 -7.18 -20.03 -7.16
C ALA A 138 -6.93 -18.61 -7.70
N VAL A 139 -5.88 -18.45 -8.50
CA VAL A 139 -5.50 -17.17 -9.09
C VAL A 139 -6.56 -16.75 -10.12
N PRO A 140 -7.21 -15.57 -9.98
CA PRO A 140 -8.19 -15.12 -10.95
C PRO A 140 -7.55 -14.81 -12.31
N GLU A 141 -8.33 -14.86 -13.39
CA GLU A 141 -7.85 -14.76 -14.78
C GLU A 141 -6.96 -13.54 -15.08
N LYS A 142 -7.23 -12.39 -14.45
CA LYS A 142 -6.46 -11.14 -14.65
C LYS A 142 -5.26 -10.99 -13.71
N TRP A 143 -4.95 -12.02 -12.93
CA TRP A 143 -3.86 -12.05 -11.96
C TRP A 143 -2.87 -13.15 -12.32
N GLU A 144 -1.63 -12.97 -11.89
CA GLU A 144 -0.56 -13.95 -12.07
C GLU A 144 0.21 -14.14 -10.77
N GLU A 145 0.83 -15.30 -10.62
CA GLU A 145 1.80 -15.52 -9.55
C GLU A 145 3.07 -14.74 -9.88
N SER A 146 3.51 -13.92 -8.93
CA SER A 146 4.72 -13.11 -9.08
C SER A 146 5.79 -13.53 -8.09
N GLY A 147 7.05 -13.28 -8.47
CA GLY A 147 8.18 -13.42 -7.57
C GLY A 147 8.10 -12.46 -6.38
N PRO A 148 8.86 -12.71 -5.31
CA PRO A 148 8.75 -11.94 -4.07
C PRO A 148 9.32 -10.51 -4.16
N GLN A 149 10.07 -10.17 -5.21
CA GLN A 149 10.72 -8.87 -5.43
C GLN A 149 11.56 -8.39 -4.23
N PHE A 150 12.42 -9.26 -3.68
CA PHE A 150 13.18 -8.96 -2.47
C PHE A 150 14.07 -7.72 -2.62
N ILE A 151 14.19 -6.97 -1.51
CA ILE A 151 15.10 -5.83 -1.40
C ILE A 151 16.35 -6.27 -0.62
N ALA A 152 17.53 -6.04 -1.19
CA ALA A 152 18.80 -6.30 -0.53
C ALA A 152 19.34 -5.02 0.15
N ASN A 153 20.12 -5.17 1.22
CA ASN A 153 20.79 -4.08 1.92
C ASN A 153 19.84 -2.93 2.31
N SER A 154 18.74 -3.26 3.00
CA SER A 154 17.69 -2.30 3.35
C SER A 154 17.71 -1.89 4.84
N GLU A 155 17.12 -0.74 5.12
CA GLU A 155 16.63 -0.36 6.44
C GLU A 155 15.10 -0.30 6.44
N GLU A 156 14.52 -0.40 7.62
CA GLU A 156 13.09 -0.42 7.81
C GLU A 156 12.62 0.77 8.64
N VAL A 157 11.61 1.48 8.13
CA VAL A 157 10.84 2.44 8.92
C VAL A 157 9.47 1.85 9.19
N ARG A 158 9.13 1.65 10.46
CA ARG A 158 7.79 1.26 10.88
C ARG A 158 6.90 2.47 11.02
N LEU A 159 5.74 2.42 10.39
CA LEU A 159 4.68 3.42 10.51
C LEU A 159 3.65 2.93 11.54
N ARG A 160 2.74 3.82 11.91
CA ARG A 160 1.56 3.49 12.73
C ARG A 160 0.69 2.49 11.99
N SER A 161 -0.03 1.71 12.78
CA SER A 161 -1.10 0.84 12.32
C SER A 161 -2.46 1.51 12.51
N PHE A 162 -3.47 0.98 11.83
CA PHE A 162 -4.87 1.28 12.10
C PHE A 162 -5.68 -0.02 12.15
N THR A 163 -6.84 0.00 12.80
CA THR A 163 -7.72 -1.17 12.85
C THR A 163 -9.19 -0.83 12.72
N THR A 164 -9.94 -1.71 12.09
CA THR A 164 -11.41 -1.72 12.04
C THR A 164 -12.01 -2.64 13.11
N THR A 165 -11.18 -3.15 14.03
CA THR A 165 -11.41 -4.28 14.96
C THR A 165 -11.61 -5.65 14.30
N ILE A 166 -11.87 -5.69 12.99
CA ILE A 166 -11.90 -6.92 12.19
C ILE A 166 -10.55 -7.10 11.50
N HIS A 167 -10.09 -6.04 10.83
CA HIS A 167 -8.78 -6.01 10.18
C HIS A 167 -7.88 -5.03 10.92
N LYS A 168 -6.61 -5.39 11.07
CA LYS A 168 -5.56 -4.49 11.51
C LYS A 168 -4.49 -4.45 10.43
N VAL A 169 -4.09 -3.23 10.06
CA VAL A 169 -3.10 -2.99 9.01
C VAL A 169 -1.87 -2.39 9.66
N ASN A 170 -0.76 -3.13 9.66
CA ASN A 170 0.54 -2.62 10.05
C ASN A 170 1.25 -2.12 8.80
N SER A 171 1.90 -0.96 8.90
CA SER A 171 2.52 -0.30 7.75
C SER A 171 4.02 -0.14 8.01
N MET A 172 4.84 -0.40 7.00
CA MET A 172 6.28 -0.15 7.05
C MET A 172 6.82 0.09 5.64
N VAL A 173 8.01 0.68 5.55
CA VAL A 173 8.79 0.72 4.31
C VAL A 173 10.17 0.16 4.57
N ALA A 174 10.59 -0.77 3.72
CA ALA A 174 11.99 -1.16 3.59
C ALA A 174 12.59 -0.36 2.42
N TYR A 175 13.68 0.36 2.64
CA TYR A 175 14.35 1.14 1.59
C TYR A 175 15.83 0.73 1.52
N LYS A 176 16.38 0.73 0.31
CA LYS A 176 17.78 0.39 0.09
C LYS A 176 18.66 1.50 0.66
N LYS A 177 19.72 1.11 1.38
CA LYS A 177 20.74 2.06 1.84
C LYS A 177 21.50 2.63 0.65
N ASP A 178 21.77 3.93 0.69
CA ASP A 178 22.76 4.49 -0.22
C ASP A 178 24.10 3.80 0.01
N SER A 179 24.71 3.38 -1.09
CA SER A 179 26.04 2.77 -1.07
C SER A 179 27.09 3.87 -1.02
N PHE A 180 27.10 4.70 0.03
CA PHE A 180 28.24 5.59 0.27
C PHE A 180 29.19 4.94 1.28
N PRO A 181 30.50 4.88 0.98
CA PRO A 181 31.52 4.40 1.91
C PRO A 181 31.71 5.33 3.12
#